data_AF-A0A1C7MD52-F1
#
_entry.id   AF-A0A1C7MD52-F1
#
_cell.length_a   1.000
_cell.length_b   1.000
_cell.length_c   1.000
_cell.angle_alpha   90.00
_cell.angle_beta   90.00
_cell.angle_gamma   90.00
#
_symmetry.space_group_name_H-M   'P 1'
#
loop_
_entity.id
_entity.type
_entity.pdbx_description
1 polymer ?
#
loop_
_entity_poly.entity_id
_entity_poly.type
_entity_poly.pdbx_seq_one_letter_code
_entity_poly.pdbx_strand_id
1 'polypeptide(L)'
;MPRAKGQSHAPPAKHRARHVQSPPARSTSRGHGMNRQRSASPRRPNHPANWGRSLTRTSSPTPNRERESSQCSDERSQSPFDQEDDIIDEPILDHRNPTYMDVYRAIMMDLHRTKMCGWGYNYSGTPVASIKAHTHFWCRQFRFVSIFDAIEFGVAFWGNEDAIETSEDMKSFRDVPCEKHKLYLRMFTSLLEAVPCLEGCADDFRKSTNGIDYHARSARGDDIGSIKFDGMQYIEEFRTKEGLLICYSTRNSKTLHGFKDTATARMLCPVSSLAVFDENPEYFKRKVREGSHRFTHKNLCVFLYGAEYTPSEVDKGFLQGDFILFRHLFMGRRNTRIDMANEGRGGCKPIAEINKMDRVTPENIAYVCVLARFILNDQREWHLDDRDFKGQDFYDLIVNSFKDNEDWGGKTLKWWNFQIFGMIDDKENSDEAEEDNEWAQMSQSRGQCCR
;
A
#
# COMPACT_ATOMS: atom_id res chain seq x y z
N MET A 1 71.20 -3.58 -30.19
CA MET A 1 71.71 -4.34 -31.36
C MET A 1 72.24 -5.68 -30.90
N PRO A 2 72.14 -6.76 -31.69
CA PRO A 2 70.97 -7.33 -32.40
C PRO A 2 70.86 -8.86 -32.07
N ARG A 3 69.88 -9.69 -32.46
CA ARG A 3 69.10 -9.94 -33.70
C ARG A 3 67.75 -10.59 -33.28
N ALA A 4 66.56 -10.28 -33.78
CA ALA A 4 66.04 -10.16 -35.16
C ALA A 4 65.83 -11.51 -35.89
N LYS A 5 64.56 -11.95 -35.98
CA LYS A 5 63.81 -12.47 -37.16
C LYS A 5 62.32 -12.27 -36.82
N GLY A 6 61.45 -11.52 -37.52
CA GLY A 6 61.31 -11.27 -38.97
C GLY A 6 60.27 -12.26 -39.54
N GLN A 7 58.96 -11.96 -39.43
CA GLN A 7 58.06 -11.40 -40.46
C GLN A 7 57.51 -12.41 -41.50
N SER A 8 56.18 -12.46 -41.67
CA SER A 8 55.55 -12.14 -42.97
C SER A 8 54.00 -12.11 -42.88
N HIS A 9 53.43 -10.95 -43.23
CA HIS A 9 52.03 -10.72 -43.62
C HIS A 9 51.74 -11.26 -45.03
N ALA A 10 50.49 -11.67 -45.30
CA ALA A 10 49.74 -11.34 -46.53
C ALA A 10 48.25 -11.78 -46.44
N PRO A 11 47.28 -10.90 -46.76
CA PRO A 11 45.86 -11.21 -47.07
C PRO A 11 45.62 -11.10 -48.61
N PRO A 12 44.38 -11.04 -49.16
CA PRO A 12 43.12 -11.77 -48.90
C PRO A 12 42.61 -12.49 -50.17
N ALA A 13 41.73 -13.49 -50.03
CA ALA A 13 41.03 -14.11 -51.17
C ALA A 13 39.61 -13.55 -51.35
N LYS A 14 39.40 -12.93 -52.51
CA LYS A 14 38.13 -12.42 -53.04
C LYS A 14 37.27 -13.57 -53.57
N HIS A 15 35.99 -13.61 -53.24
CA HIS A 15 34.97 -14.27 -54.09
C HIS A 15 33.69 -13.42 -54.20
N ARG A 16 33.69 -12.65 -55.31
CA ARG A 16 32.64 -12.46 -56.31
C ARG A 16 31.16 -12.36 -55.87
N ALA A 17 30.62 -11.18 -56.16
CA ALA A 17 29.22 -10.78 -56.14
C ALA A 17 28.27 -11.67 -56.97
N ARG A 18 27.01 -11.75 -56.52
CA ARG A 18 25.84 -11.84 -57.40
C ARG A 18 24.78 -10.82 -56.97
N HIS A 19 24.64 -9.81 -57.82
CA HIS A 19 23.48 -8.96 -57.96
C HIS A 19 22.31 -9.76 -58.55
N VAL A 20 21.13 -9.68 -57.92
CA VAL A 20 19.82 -9.88 -58.56
C VAL A 20 18.87 -8.89 -57.87
N GLN A 21 18.79 -7.64 -58.36
CA GLN A 21 17.69 -7.11 -59.15
C GLN A 21 16.30 -7.27 -58.51
N SER A 22 15.85 -6.20 -57.84
CA SER A 22 14.43 -5.90 -57.61
C SER A 22 13.85 -5.19 -58.84
N PRO A 23 12.59 -5.47 -59.22
CA PRO A 23 11.77 -4.53 -59.97
C PRO A 23 10.34 -4.39 -59.35
N PRO A 24 9.49 -3.47 -59.81
CA PRO A 24 9.40 -2.11 -59.27
C PRO A 24 8.00 -1.76 -58.72
N ALA A 25 7.92 -0.60 -58.05
CA ALA A 25 6.68 0.07 -57.69
C ALA A 25 5.87 0.49 -58.92
N ARG A 26 4.53 0.37 -58.84
CA ARG A 26 3.61 0.99 -59.79
C ARG A 26 2.50 1.74 -59.06
N SER A 27 2.57 3.06 -59.15
CA SER A 27 1.48 3.99 -58.85
C SER A 27 0.48 4.01 -60.01
N THR A 28 -0.82 4.02 -59.72
CA THR A 28 -1.80 4.74 -60.55
C THR A 28 -2.92 5.31 -59.69
N SER A 29 -3.09 6.61 -59.86
CA SER A 29 -4.12 7.52 -59.36
C SER A 29 -5.48 7.39 -60.05
N ARG A 30 -6.48 8.10 -59.48
CA ARG A 30 -7.85 8.48 -59.95
C ARG A 30 -8.96 7.58 -59.37
N GLY A 31 -10.06 8.05 -58.78
CA GLY A 31 -10.68 9.38 -58.70
C GLY A 31 -12.19 9.25 -58.99
N HIS A 32 -13.04 9.83 -58.12
CA HIS A 32 -14.53 9.90 -58.16
C HIS A 32 -15.27 8.59 -57.83
N GLY A 33 -16.40 8.51 -57.14
CA GLY A 33 -17.39 9.47 -56.62
C GLY A 33 -18.74 8.72 -56.52
N MET A 34 -19.58 9.08 -55.54
CA MET A 34 -21.01 8.70 -55.35
C MET A 34 -21.39 7.36 -54.68
N ASN A 35 -21.73 7.48 -53.40
CA ASN A 35 -23.02 7.15 -52.76
C ASN A 35 -23.83 5.92 -53.25
N ARG A 36 -23.95 4.88 -52.42
CA ARG A 36 -25.20 4.08 -52.26
C ARG A 36 -25.16 3.19 -51.01
N GLN A 37 -26.27 3.20 -50.28
CA GLN A 37 -26.61 2.39 -49.12
C GLN A 37 -26.50 0.87 -49.38
N ARG A 38 -26.00 0.11 -48.41
CA ARG A 38 -26.64 -1.09 -47.78
C ARG A 38 -25.58 -1.97 -47.09
N SER A 39 -25.86 -2.24 -45.81
CA SER A 39 -25.79 -3.54 -45.11
C SER A 39 -24.49 -4.37 -45.08
N ALA A 40 -24.24 -4.92 -43.88
CA ALA A 40 -23.51 -6.14 -43.53
C ALA A 40 -22.03 -6.00 -43.11
N SER A 41 -21.82 -6.23 -41.80
CA SER A 41 -20.53 -6.50 -41.13
C SER A 41 -19.90 -7.84 -41.56
N PRO A 42 -18.57 -7.96 -41.65
CA PRO A 42 -17.89 -9.25 -41.71
C PRO A 42 -17.37 -9.72 -40.34
N ARG A 43 -17.35 -11.05 -40.22
CA ARG A 43 -17.16 -11.87 -39.03
C ARG A 43 -15.68 -12.07 -38.63
N ARG A 44 -15.49 -12.29 -37.32
CA ARG A 44 -14.35 -13.00 -36.72
C ARG A 44 -14.47 -14.53 -36.93
N PRO A 45 -13.36 -15.28 -37.02
CA PRO A 45 -13.31 -16.71 -36.68
C PRO A 45 -12.58 -16.92 -35.34
N ASN A 46 -12.74 -17.96 -34.53
CA ASN A 46 -13.68 -19.08 -34.41
C ASN A 46 -13.48 -19.60 -32.96
N HIS A 47 -14.55 -19.82 -32.21
CA HIS A 47 -14.58 -20.62 -30.98
C HIS A 47 -15.54 -21.80 -31.25
N PRO A 48 -15.24 -23.04 -30.86
CA PRO A 48 -16.20 -24.13 -31.04
C PRO A 48 -17.25 -24.13 -29.92
N ALA A 49 -18.52 -24.19 -30.36
CA ALA A 49 -19.75 -24.30 -29.57
C ALA A 49 -20.15 -25.79 -29.47
N ASN A 50 -20.52 -26.31 -28.29
CA ASN A 50 -21.87 -26.32 -27.71
C ASN A 50 -22.72 -27.53 -28.15
N TRP A 51 -23.29 -28.27 -27.19
CA TRP A 51 -24.50 -29.05 -27.41
C TRP A 51 -25.35 -29.08 -26.14
N GLY A 52 -26.61 -28.67 -26.28
CA GLY A 52 -27.70 -28.99 -25.39
C GLY A 52 -29.00 -29.12 -26.18
N ARG A 53 -29.84 -30.10 -25.86
CA ARG A 53 -31.32 -30.02 -25.93
C ARG A 53 -32.02 -31.25 -25.33
N SER A 54 -32.91 -30.95 -24.38
CA SER A 54 -34.29 -31.41 -24.11
C SER A 54 -34.79 -32.86 -24.29
N LEU A 55 -35.41 -33.31 -23.18
CA LEU A 55 -36.76 -33.90 -23.01
C LEU A 55 -37.07 -35.31 -23.57
N THR A 56 -37.30 -36.28 -22.66
CA THR A 56 -38.62 -36.95 -22.50
C THR A 56 -38.77 -37.67 -21.15
N ARG A 57 -40.00 -37.57 -20.64
CA ARG A 57 -40.71 -38.13 -19.47
C ARG A 57 -40.62 -39.67 -19.34
N THR A 58 -40.47 -40.25 -18.13
CA THR A 58 -41.49 -41.03 -17.36
C THR A 58 -40.92 -41.86 -16.19
N SER A 59 -41.67 -41.83 -15.06
CA SER A 59 -41.88 -42.84 -13.98
C SER A 59 -40.77 -43.23 -12.98
N SER A 60 -41.04 -42.90 -11.71
CA SER A 60 -40.51 -43.39 -10.41
C SER A 60 -40.70 -44.92 -10.18
N PRO A 61 -40.31 -45.56 -9.03
CA PRO A 61 -39.63 -45.09 -7.80
C PRO A 61 -38.47 -45.98 -7.26
N THR A 62 -37.68 -45.45 -6.30
CA THR A 62 -36.85 -46.04 -5.18
C THR A 62 -36.37 -47.52 -5.19
N PRO A 63 -35.24 -47.93 -4.52
CA PRO A 63 -34.72 -47.37 -3.26
C PRO A 63 -33.18 -47.19 -3.12
N ASN A 64 -32.85 -46.36 -2.12
CA ASN A 64 -31.54 -46.23 -1.47
C ASN A 64 -31.08 -47.54 -0.82
N ARG A 65 -29.77 -47.78 -0.87
CA ARG A 65 -29.00 -48.56 0.11
C ARG A 65 -27.55 -48.06 0.06
N GLU A 66 -27.21 -47.09 0.92
CA GLU A 66 -26.52 -47.28 2.21
C GLU A 66 -25.08 -47.78 2.10
N ARG A 67 -24.14 -46.94 2.56
CA ARG A 67 -23.11 -47.35 3.53
C ARG A 67 -22.41 -46.11 4.12
N GLU A 68 -22.93 -45.62 5.25
CA GLU A 68 -22.57 -45.98 6.64
C GLU A 68 -21.42 -45.10 7.17
N SER A 69 -21.83 -44.03 7.83
CA SER A 69 -21.17 -43.49 9.01
C SER A 69 -21.59 -44.33 10.23
N SER A 70 -20.63 -44.92 10.96
CA SER A 70 -20.91 -45.56 12.25
C SER A 70 -20.41 -44.70 13.40
N GLN A 71 -21.36 -44.35 14.27
CA GLN A 71 -21.22 -43.69 15.56
C GLN A 71 -20.55 -44.59 16.61
N CYS A 72 -20.00 -43.99 17.66
CA CYS A 72 -20.11 -44.57 18.99
C CYS A 72 -20.68 -43.48 19.91
N SER A 73 -21.89 -43.75 20.40
CA SER A 73 -22.65 -43.01 21.40
C SER A 73 -22.23 -43.42 22.80
N ASP A 74 -22.16 -42.46 23.72
CA ASP A 74 -22.44 -42.73 25.12
C ASP A 74 -23.49 -41.72 25.60
N GLU A 75 -24.69 -42.27 25.89
CA GLU A 75 -25.79 -41.58 26.53
C GLU A 75 -25.46 -41.32 28.00
N ARG A 76 -25.64 -40.07 28.47
CA ARG A 76 -25.89 -39.82 29.90
C ARG A 76 -26.85 -38.66 30.09
N SER A 77 -28.10 -39.04 30.37
CA SER A 77 -29.06 -38.39 31.25
C SER A 77 -29.29 -36.88 31.09
N GLN A 78 -30.43 -36.54 30.48
CA GLN A 78 -31.07 -35.23 30.65
C GLN A 78 -31.45 -35.04 32.13
N SER A 79 -30.79 -34.09 32.79
CA SER A 79 -31.20 -33.49 34.05
C SER A 79 -31.96 -32.18 33.75
N PRO A 80 -33.15 -31.94 34.31
CA PRO A 80 -33.84 -30.67 34.19
C PRO A 80 -33.31 -29.73 35.28
N PHE A 81 -32.21 -29.04 35.03
CA PHE A 81 -31.72 -27.99 35.92
C PHE A 81 -31.15 -26.81 35.11
N ASP A 82 -31.78 -25.66 35.38
CA ASP A 82 -31.37 -24.28 35.20
C ASP A 82 -31.12 -23.77 33.76
N GLN A 83 -32.19 -23.21 33.19
CA GLN A 83 -32.07 -21.94 32.47
C GLN A 83 -31.53 -20.92 33.48
N GLU A 84 -30.20 -20.84 33.62
CA GLU A 84 -29.58 -19.60 34.06
C GLU A 84 -29.88 -18.60 32.95
N ASP A 85 -30.86 -17.73 33.19
CA ASP A 85 -30.93 -16.44 32.54
C ASP A 85 -29.51 -15.87 32.61
N ASP A 86 -28.84 -15.73 31.47
CA ASP A 86 -27.56 -15.02 31.37
C ASP A 86 -27.80 -13.63 31.97
N ILE A 87 -27.42 -13.46 33.24
CA ILE A 87 -27.45 -12.17 33.92
C ILE A 87 -26.48 -11.30 33.13
N ILE A 88 -27.03 -10.43 32.29
CA ILE A 88 -26.30 -9.38 31.61
C ILE A 88 -25.81 -8.47 32.74
N ASP A 89 -24.57 -8.67 33.19
CA ASP A 89 -23.91 -7.75 34.11
C ASP A 89 -23.86 -6.38 33.42
N GLU A 90 -24.76 -5.48 33.82
CA GLU A 90 -24.76 -4.11 33.34
C GLU A 90 -23.38 -3.50 33.62
N PRO A 91 -22.80 -2.75 32.66
CA PRO A 91 -21.53 -2.08 32.92
C PRO A 91 -21.69 -1.17 34.13
N ILE A 92 -20.75 -1.25 35.09
CA ILE A 92 -20.68 -0.31 36.21
C ILE A 92 -20.37 1.07 35.62
N LEU A 93 -21.34 1.98 35.66
CA LEU A 93 -21.23 3.32 35.11
C LEU A 93 -20.68 4.28 36.18
N ASP A 94 -19.63 5.02 35.85
CA ASP A 94 -19.16 6.13 36.67
C ASP A 94 -20.05 7.37 36.47
N HIS A 95 -20.63 7.88 37.55
CA HIS A 95 -21.58 9.00 37.56
C HIS A 95 -20.93 10.39 37.66
N ARG A 96 -19.60 10.50 37.55
CA ARG A 96 -18.85 11.75 37.79
C ARG A 96 -19.11 12.87 36.77
N ASN A 97 -19.75 12.61 35.62
CA ASN A 97 -20.09 13.65 34.65
C ASN A 97 -21.58 13.58 34.20
N PRO A 98 -22.52 14.21 34.93
CA PRO A 98 -23.95 14.12 34.67
C PRO A 98 -24.39 14.66 33.30
N THR A 99 -23.59 15.53 32.66
CA THR A 99 -23.91 16.14 31.38
C THR A 99 -23.86 15.15 30.20
N TYR A 100 -23.11 14.07 30.33
CA TYR A 100 -22.89 13.08 29.26
C TYR A 100 -23.38 11.67 29.60
N MET A 101 -24.12 11.49 30.69
CA MET A 101 -24.48 10.16 31.21
C MET A 101 -25.20 9.25 30.21
N ASP A 102 -26.14 9.79 29.43
CA ASP A 102 -26.89 8.98 28.45
C ASP A 102 -26.02 8.56 27.27
N VAL A 103 -25.17 9.47 26.79
CA VAL A 103 -24.20 9.20 25.71
C VAL A 103 -23.12 8.24 26.20
N TYR A 104 -22.63 8.45 27.42
CA TYR A 104 -21.65 7.59 28.08
C TYR A 104 -22.21 6.17 28.28
N ARG A 105 -23.41 6.05 28.83
CA ARG A 105 -24.12 4.78 28.98
C ARG A 105 -24.29 4.10 27.63
N ALA A 106 -24.68 4.84 26.58
CA ALA A 106 -24.79 4.28 25.23
C ALA A 106 -23.44 3.75 24.69
N ILE A 107 -22.33 4.48 24.91
CA ILE A 107 -20.98 4.06 24.52
C ILE A 107 -20.56 2.80 25.27
N MET A 108 -20.73 2.78 26.59
CA MET A 108 -20.31 1.65 27.40
C MET A 108 -21.14 0.40 27.12
N MET A 109 -22.45 0.55 26.92
CA MET A 109 -23.31 -0.55 26.51
C MET A 109 -22.97 -1.06 25.10
N ASP A 110 -22.68 -0.16 24.15
CA ASP A 110 -22.26 -0.55 22.80
C ASP A 110 -20.91 -1.25 22.82
N LEU A 111 -19.91 -0.75 23.56
CA LEU A 111 -18.60 -1.38 23.72
C LEU A 111 -18.73 -2.76 24.37
N HIS A 112 -19.53 -2.86 25.44
CA HIS A 112 -19.81 -4.12 26.11
C HIS A 112 -20.46 -5.13 25.15
N ARG A 113 -21.52 -4.74 24.44
CA ARG A 113 -22.19 -5.58 23.45
C ARG A 113 -21.23 -6.02 22.34
N THR A 114 -20.41 -5.09 21.85
CA THR A 114 -19.43 -5.35 20.80
C THR A 114 -18.38 -6.36 21.26
N LYS A 115 -17.92 -6.25 22.50
CA LYS A 115 -17.02 -7.23 23.13
C LYS A 115 -17.67 -8.62 23.20
N MET A 116 -18.94 -8.70 23.59
CA MET A 116 -19.68 -9.98 23.63
C MET A 116 -19.88 -10.60 22.24
N CYS A 117 -19.94 -9.78 21.19
CA CYS A 117 -20.04 -10.26 19.80
C CYS A 117 -18.69 -10.38 19.08
N GLY A 118 -17.58 -10.51 19.81
CA GLY A 118 -16.25 -10.72 19.20
C GLY A 118 -15.74 -9.54 18.36
N TRP A 119 -16.16 -8.32 18.70
CA TRP A 119 -15.84 -7.07 18.00
C TRP A 119 -16.40 -6.92 16.57
N GLY A 120 -17.36 -7.76 16.18
CA GLY A 120 -18.15 -7.55 14.96
C GLY A 120 -19.14 -6.39 15.11
N TYR A 121 -19.11 -5.41 14.20
CA TYR A 121 -19.97 -4.21 14.29
C TYR A 121 -20.60 -3.84 12.95
N ASN A 122 -21.93 -3.71 12.92
CA ASN A 122 -22.74 -3.46 11.72
C ASN A 122 -23.62 -2.19 11.77
N TYR A 123 -23.58 -1.40 12.85
CA TYR A 123 -24.41 -0.18 12.98
C TYR A 123 -23.64 1.07 12.58
N SER A 124 -24.28 1.99 11.87
CA SER A 124 -23.72 3.30 11.50
C SER A 124 -24.24 4.40 12.42
N GLY A 125 -23.40 5.40 12.73
CA GLY A 125 -23.84 6.60 13.46
C GLY A 125 -23.79 6.51 14.98
N THR A 126 -23.20 5.45 15.53
CA THR A 126 -22.91 5.35 16.97
C THR A 126 -21.51 5.88 17.29
N PRO A 127 -21.21 6.23 18.55
CA PRO A 127 -19.85 6.62 18.91
C PRO A 127 -18.86 5.46 18.76
N VAL A 128 -19.28 4.20 18.99
CA VAL A 128 -18.41 3.02 18.74
C VAL A 128 -18.08 2.86 17.25
N ALA A 129 -19.01 3.17 16.34
CA ALA A 129 -18.71 3.24 14.92
C ALA A 129 -17.68 4.33 14.61
N SER A 130 -17.73 5.45 15.32
CA SER A 130 -16.77 6.56 15.19
C SER A 130 -15.39 6.18 15.73
N ILE A 131 -15.32 5.51 16.90
CA ILE A 131 -14.09 4.90 17.43
C ILE A 131 -13.51 3.93 16.41
N LYS A 132 -14.33 3.01 15.88
CA LYS A 132 -13.89 2.04 14.87
C LYS A 132 -13.33 2.74 13.63
N ALA A 133 -14.05 3.70 13.05
CA ALA A 133 -13.60 4.42 11.86
C ALA A 133 -12.27 5.15 12.10
N HIS A 134 -12.14 5.83 13.24
CA HIS A 134 -10.94 6.59 13.60
C HIS A 134 -9.74 5.67 13.87
N THR A 135 -9.96 4.60 14.62
CA THR A 135 -8.92 3.62 14.97
C THR A 135 -8.48 2.76 13.78
N HIS A 136 -9.37 2.56 12.80
CA HIS A 136 -9.00 2.00 11.51
C HIS A 136 -7.98 2.89 10.80
N PHE A 137 -8.05 4.22 10.94
CA PHE A 137 -7.09 5.13 10.31
C PHE A 137 -5.77 5.24 11.07
N TRP A 138 -5.77 5.06 12.39
CA TRP A 138 -4.56 5.14 13.22
C TRP A 138 -3.42 4.25 12.77
N CYS A 139 -3.70 3.06 12.26
CA CYS A 139 -2.64 2.18 11.77
C CYS A 139 -1.84 2.80 10.61
N ARG A 140 -2.39 3.80 9.91
CA ARG A 140 -1.80 4.51 8.77
C ARG A 140 -1.12 5.84 9.16
N GLN A 141 -1.33 6.32 10.40
CA GLN A 141 -0.85 7.63 10.88
C GLN A 141 0.04 7.54 12.14
N PHE A 142 -0.24 6.60 13.03
CA PHE A 142 0.45 6.39 14.31
C PHE A 142 1.03 4.98 14.37
N ARG A 143 1.63 4.53 13.25
CA ARG A 143 2.03 3.13 13.13
C ARG A 143 3.08 2.81 14.20
N PHE A 144 2.87 1.65 14.84
CA PHE A 144 3.72 1.08 15.89
C PHE A 144 3.81 1.84 17.22
N VAL A 145 2.90 2.79 17.40
CA VAL A 145 2.60 3.38 18.70
C VAL A 145 1.74 2.37 19.49
N SER A 146 2.10 2.12 20.75
CA SER A 146 1.27 1.28 21.64
C SER A 146 -0.04 2.00 21.91
N ILE A 147 -1.16 1.40 21.51
CA ILE A 147 -2.49 1.94 21.74
C ILE A 147 -2.79 1.99 23.24
N PHE A 148 -2.36 0.97 23.97
CA PHE A 148 -2.49 0.91 25.41
C PHE A 148 -1.74 2.07 26.07
N ASP A 149 -0.45 2.25 25.74
CA ASP A 149 0.38 3.30 26.34
C ASP A 149 -0.14 4.70 25.95
N ALA A 150 -0.60 4.88 24.71
CA ALA A 150 -1.16 6.14 24.25
C ALA A 150 -2.43 6.52 25.01
N ILE A 151 -3.31 5.55 25.27
CA ILE A 151 -4.51 5.77 26.08
C ILE A 151 -4.12 5.97 27.54
N GLU A 152 -3.23 5.15 28.11
CA GLU A 152 -2.79 5.32 29.49
C GLU A 152 -2.15 6.68 29.74
N PHE A 153 -1.27 7.12 28.85
CA PHE A 153 -0.65 8.43 28.90
C PHE A 153 -1.70 9.54 28.74
N GLY A 154 -2.59 9.40 27.75
CA GLY A 154 -3.67 10.35 27.50
C GLY A 154 -4.55 10.55 28.72
N VAL A 155 -5.06 9.46 29.32
CA VAL A 155 -5.87 9.51 30.55
C VAL A 155 -5.11 10.17 31.70
N ALA A 156 -3.81 9.92 31.85
CA ALA A 156 -3.01 10.45 32.96
C ALA A 156 -2.69 11.94 32.83
N PHE A 157 -2.52 12.46 31.60
CA PHE A 157 -1.97 13.81 31.38
C PHE A 157 -2.84 14.71 30.50
N TRP A 158 -4.05 14.29 30.11
CA TRP A 158 -4.95 15.13 29.34
C TRP A 158 -5.23 16.46 30.05
N GLY A 159 -5.13 17.56 29.31
CA GLY A 159 -5.34 18.91 29.83
C GLY A 159 -4.22 19.45 30.71
N ASN A 160 -3.12 18.72 30.92
CA ASN A 160 -1.92 19.23 31.58
C ASN A 160 -1.02 19.94 30.55
N GLU A 161 -0.76 21.23 30.76
CA GLU A 161 0.12 22.03 29.89
C GLU A 161 1.57 21.50 29.92
N ASP A 162 2.00 20.97 31.06
CA ASP A 162 3.34 20.41 31.29
C ASP A 162 3.33 18.87 31.22
N ALA A 163 2.39 18.29 30.47
CA ALA A 163 2.20 16.84 30.35
C ALA A 163 3.51 16.07 30.06
N ILE A 164 4.33 16.61 29.15
CA ILE A 164 5.58 15.97 28.74
C ILE A 164 6.59 16.01 29.89
N GLU A 165 6.87 17.17 30.47
CA GLU A 165 7.81 17.33 31.58
C GLU A 165 7.36 16.48 32.79
N THR A 166 6.08 16.57 33.16
CA THR A 166 5.50 15.79 34.26
C THR A 166 5.66 14.28 34.03
N SER A 167 5.54 13.83 32.79
CA SER A 167 5.64 12.40 32.46
C SER A 167 7.06 11.85 32.58
N GLU A 168 8.09 12.68 32.42
CA GLU A 168 9.49 12.26 32.54
C GLU A 168 9.85 11.89 33.98
N ASP A 169 9.16 12.46 34.97
CA ASP A 169 9.32 12.11 36.38
C ASP A 169 8.50 10.88 36.80
N MET A 170 7.51 10.46 36.01
CA MET A 170 6.66 9.31 36.33
C MET A 170 7.35 7.99 36.01
N LYS A 171 7.40 7.09 37.00
CA LYS A 171 8.03 5.76 36.85
C LYS A 171 7.57 4.97 35.63
N SER A 172 6.30 5.09 35.24
CA SER A 172 5.73 4.37 34.09
C SER A 172 6.18 4.89 32.72
N PHE A 173 6.67 6.14 32.65
CA PHE A 173 6.95 6.83 31.39
C PHE A 173 8.37 7.41 31.28
N ARG A 174 9.11 7.52 32.39
CA ARG A 174 10.47 8.09 32.42
C ARG A 174 11.48 7.45 31.44
N ASP A 175 11.29 6.17 31.13
CA ASP A 175 12.19 5.41 30.25
C ASP A 175 11.71 5.45 28.77
N VAL A 176 10.61 6.14 28.50
CA VAL A 176 10.04 6.33 27.16
C VAL A 176 10.57 7.65 26.58
N PRO A 177 11.07 7.68 25.33
CA PRO A 177 11.54 8.92 24.72
C PRO A 177 10.45 9.98 24.61
N CYS A 178 10.80 11.25 24.85
CA CYS A 178 9.90 12.41 24.75
C CYS A 178 9.10 12.47 23.43
N GLU A 179 9.72 12.10 22.30
CA GLU A 179 9.03 12.03 21.00
C GLU A 179 7.86 11.03 20.98
N LYS A 180 7.94 9.93 21.75
CA LYS A 180 6.82 9.01 21.92
C LYS A 180 5.71 9.59 22.80
N HIS A 181 6.05 10.39 23.82
CA HIS A 181 5.04 11.10 24.62
C HIS A 181 4.20 12.05 23.76
N LYS A 182 4.86 12.80 22.88
CA LYS A 182 4.18 13.66 21.89
C LYS A 182 3.24 12.85 20.98
N LEU A 183 3.67 11.67 20.53
CA LEU A 183 2.83 10.78 19.73
C LEU A 183 1.63 10.23 20.52
N TYR A 184 1.83 9.85 21.78
CA TYR A 184 0.76 9.39 22.67
C TYR A 184 -0.30 10.47 22.87
N LEU A 185 0.12 11.71 23.19
CA LEU A 185 -0.78 12.85 23.29
C LEU A 185 -1.50 13.12 21.97
N ARG A 186 -0.80 13.18 20.84
CA ARG A 186 -1.42 13.42 19.52
C ARG A 186 -2.47 12.37 19.18
N MET A 187 -2.17 11.11 19.48
CA MET A 187 -3.08 10.00 19.23
C MET A 187 -4.33 10.08 20.12
N PHE A 188 -4.16 10.31 21.43
CA PHE A 188 -5.29 10.46 22.35
C PHE A 188 -6.12 11.71 22.06
N THR A 189 -5.48 12.85 21.75
CA THR A 189 -6.15 14.09 21.28
C THR A 189 -7.05 13.79 20.09
N SER A 190 -6.51 13.11 19.07
CA SER A 190 -7.28 12.78 17.89
C SER A 190 -8.50 11.90 18.20
N LEU A 191 -8.40 11.03 19.22
CA LEU A 191 -9.53 10.20 19.66
C LEU A 191 -10.64 11.06 20.27
N LEU A 192 -10.27 12.00 21.13
CA LEU A 192 -11.21 12.90 21.78
C LEU A 192 -11.86 13.85 20.78
N GLU A 193 -11.14 14.31 19.75
CA GLU A 193 -11.74 15.06 18.64
C GLU A 193 -12.78 14.24 17.89
N ALA A 194 -12.52 12.95 17.65
CA ALA A 194 -13.46 12.05 16.99
C ALA A 194 -14.66 11.69 17.88
N VAL A 195 -14.46 11.63 19.20
CA VAL A 195 -15.48 11.24 20.18
C VAL A 195 -15.35 12.11 21.45
N PRO A 196 -15.83 13.37 21.42
CA PRO A 196 -15.61 14.33 22.52
C PRO A 196 -16.15 13.89 23.88
N CYS A 197 -17.23 13.10 23.88
CA CYS A 197 -17.82 12.57 25.10
C CYS A 197 -16.94 11.55 25.85
N LEU A 198 -15.80 11.13 25.30
CA LEU A 198 -14.83 10.29 26.01
C LEU A 198 -14.03 11.04 27.08
N GLU A 199 -13.99 12.38 27.03
CA GLU A 199 -13.24 13.21 27.99
C GLU A 199 -13.68 12.97 29.45
N GLY A 200 -14.98 12.74 29.68
CA GLY A 200 -15.52 12.43 31.02
C GLY A 200 -15.38 10.98 31.48
N CYS A 201 -14.80 10.11 30.65
CA CYS A 201 -14.92 8.65 30.78
C CYS A 201 -13.58 7.92 30.62
N ALA A 202 -12.49 8.67 30.76
CA ALA A 202 -11.12 8.30 30.46
C ALA A 202 -10.69 6.98 31.16
N ASP A 203 -11.03 6.80 32.44
CA ASP A 203 -10.67 5.60 33.23
C ASP A 203 -11.37 4.32 32.75
N ASP A 204 -12.65 4.41 32.39
CA ASP A 204 -13.42 3.26 31.88
C ASP A 204 -13.04 2.93 30.43
N PHE A 205 -12.62 3.95 29.67
CA PHE A 205 -12.10 3.77 28.33
C PHE A 205 -10.79 2.97 28.30
N ARG A 206 -9.95 3.08 29.34
CA ARG A 206 -8.72 2.27 29.50
C ARG A 206 -8.98 0.76 29.40
N LYS A 207 -10.14 0.29 29.86
CA LYS A 207 -10.56 -1.12 29.81
C LYS A 207 -10.92 -1.59 28.38
N SER A 208 -11.08 -0.67 27.43
CA SER A 208 -11.51 -0.92 26.05
C SER A 208 -10.36 -0.92 25.02
N THR A 209 -9.12 -0.73 25.47
CA THR A 209 -7.88 -0.73 24.67
C THR A 209 -7.76 -1.96 23.74
N ASN A 210 -8.16 -3.15 24.20
CA ASN A 210 -8.12 -4.37 23.40
C ASN A 210 -9.01 -4.32 22.14
N GLY A 211 -10.19 -3.71 22.24
CA GLY A 211 -11.10 -3.56 21.09
C GLY A 211 -10.56 -2.59 20.05
N ILE A 212 -9.89 -1.55 20.52
CA ILE A 212 -9.26 -0.55 19.67
C ILE A 212 -8.07 -1.14 18.92
N ASP A 213 -7.23 -1.91 19.62
CA ASP A 213 -6.14 -2.65 18.98
C ASP A 213 -6.66 -3.66 17.96
N TYR A 214 -7.74 -4.37 18.29
CA TYR A 214 -8.39 -5.27 17.34
C TYR A 214 -8.79 -4.55 16.04
N HIS A 215 -9.45 -3.38 16.14
CA HIS A 215 -9.88 -2.62 14.97
C HIS A 215 -8.71 -2.05 14.16
N ALA A 216 -7.66 -1.54 14.80
CA ALA A 216 -6.44 -1.11 14.13
C ALA A 216 -5.73 -2.27 13.40
N ARG A 217 -5.71 -3.47 14.01
CA ARG A 217 -5.16 -4.69 13.40
C ARG A 217 -6.02 -5.20 12.25
N SER A 218 -7.34 -5.16 12.39
CA SER A 218 -8.29 -5.54 11.33
C SER A 218 -8.09 -4.66 10.10
N ALA A 219 -8.02 -3.34 10.27
CA ALA A 219 -7.79 -2.40 9.18
C ALA A 219 -6.47 -2.69 8.42
N ARG A 220 -5.39 -3.04 9.15
CA ARG A 220 -4.15 -3.49 8.51
C ARG A 220 -4.32 -4.81 7.77
N GLY A 221 -5.10 -5.73 8.31
CA GLY A 221 -5.45 -7.00 7.65
C GLY A 221 -6.15 -6.75 6.31
N ASP A 222 -7.11 -5.82 6.29
CA ASP A 222 -7.82 -5.39 5.08
C ASP A 222 -6.87 -4.74 4.07
N ASP A 223 -6.00 -3.83 4.55
CA ASP A 223 -4.97 -3.17 3.75
C ASP A 223 -4.07 -4.20 3.06
N ILE A 224 -3.47 -5.11 3.83
CA ILE A 224 -2.65 -6.21 3.30
C ILE A 224 -3.44 -7.04 2.31
N GLY A 225 -4.67 -7.42 2.66
CA GLY A 225 -5.55 -8.22 1.81
C GLY A 225 -5.78 -7.58 0.44
N SER A 226 -5.92 -6.25 0.40
CA SER A 226 -6.14 -5.49 -0.83
C SER A 226 -4.93 -5.49 -1.77
N ILE A 227 -3.70 -5.42 -1.23
CA ILE A 227 -2.49 -5.28 -2.04
C ILE A 227 -1.70 -6.58 -2.23
N LYS A 228 -1.93 -7.61 -1.40
CA LYS A 228 -1.06 -8.81 -1.30
C LYS A 228 -0.84 -9.55 -2.62
N PHE A 229 -1.87 -9.62 -3.46
CA PHE A 229 -1.81 -10.32 -4.75
C PHE A 229 -1.97 -9.34 -5.91
N ASP A 230 -2.94 -8.44 -5.83
CA ASP A 230 -3.15 -7.44 -6.87
C ASP A 230 -1.97 -6.46 -6.98
N GLY A 231 -1.24 -6.20 -5.89
CA GLY A 231 -0.03 -5.37 -5.87
C GLY A 231 1.13 -5.98 -6.65
N MET A 232 1.15 -7.30 -6.86
CA MET A 232 2.25 -7.96 -7.58
C MET A 232 2.24 -7.66 -9.08
N GLN A 233 1.11 -7.20 -9.63
CA GLN A 233 0.98 -6.80 -11.03
C GLN A 233 1.78 -5.52 -11.38
N TYR A 234 2.25 -4.79 -10.37
CA TYR A 234 3.06 -3.56 -10.53
C TYR A 234 4.56 -3.84 -10.57
N ILE A 235 4.99 -5.12 -10.47
CA ILE A 235 6.40 -5.46 -10.66
C ILE A 235 6.72 -5.37 -12.14
N GLU A 236 7.63 -4.47 -12.50
CA GLU A 236 8.08 -4.31 -13.87
C GLU A 236 8.84 -5.56 -14.36
N GLU A 237 8.57 -5.92 -15.61
CA GLU A 237 9.32 -6.97 -16.28
C GLU A 237 10.72 -6.46 -16.62
N PHE A 238 11.73 -7.31 -16.49
CA PHE A 238 13.11 -6.96 -16.83
C PHE A 238 13.80 -8.10 -17.56
N ARG A 239 14.88 -7.78 -18.27
CA ARG A 239 15.69 -8.79 -18.98
C ARG A 239 17.00 -9.03 -18.24
N THR A 240 17.38 -10.31 -18.11
CA THR A 240 18.73 -10.66 -17.65
C THR A 240 19.78 -10.35 -18.72
N LYS A 241 21.07 -10.42 -18.37
CA LYS A 241 22.18 -10.25 -19.33
C LYS A 241 22.10 -11.25 -20.49
N GLU A 242 21.57 -12.45 -20.26
CA GLU A 242 21.36 -13.50 -21.26
C GLU A 242 20.12 -13.26 -22.13
N GLY A 243 19.38 -12.17 -21.91
CA GLY A 243 18.20 -11.79 -22.68
C GLY A 243 16.89 -12.45 -22.22
N LEU A 244 16.92 -13.25 -21.15
CA LEU A 244 15.73 -13.89 -20.57
C LEU A 244 14.81 -12.81 -19.96
N LEU A 245 13.56 -12.78 -20.39
CA LEU A 245 12.54 -11.92 -19.80
C LEU A 245 12.07 -12.53 -18.48
N ILE A 246 12.22 -11.78 -17.39
CA ILE A 246 11.71 -12.11 -16.07
C ILE A 246 10.40 -11.37 -15.87
N CYS A 247 9.33 -12.14 -15.73
CA CYS A 247 8.01 -11.66 -15.33
C CYS A 247 7.69 -12.26 -13.95
N TYR A 248 6.95 -11.54 -13.12
CA TYR A 248 6.36 -12.15 -11.93
C TYR A 248 5.34 -13.21 -12.36
N SER A 249 5.64 -14.48 -12.09
CA SER A 249 4.81 -15.62 -12.48
C SER A 249 4.35 -16.47 -11.31
N THR A 250 4.87 -16.22 -10.11
CA THR A 250 4.38 -16.87 -8.90
C THR A 250 2.95 -16.38 -8.68
N ARG A 251 1.98 -17.32 -8.61
CA ARG A 251 0.55 -16.99 -8.45
C ARG A 251 0.27 -16.48 -7.02
N ASN A 252 -0.94 -16.69 -6.52
CA ASN A 252 -1.42 -16.34 -5.18
C ASN A 252 -0.73 -17.08 -3.99
N SER A 253 0.53 -17.51 -4.12
CA SER A 253 1.29 -18.18 -3.06
C SER A 253 2.39 -17.29 -2.50
N LYS A 254 2.04 -16.56 -1.45
CA LYS A 254 2.94 -15.64 -0.73
C LYS A 254 4.26 -16.27 -0.27
N THR A 255 4.26 -17.57 0.04
CA THR A 255 5.45 -18.30 0.50
C THR A 255 6.51 -18.51 -0.58
N LEU A 256 6.16 -18.29 -1.85
CA LEU A 256 7.06 -18.38 -3.00
C LEU A 256 7.66 -17.04 -3.39
N HIS A 257 7.26 -15.94 -2.74
CA HIS A 257 7.85 -14.62 -2.95
C HIS A 257 9.25 -14.55 -2.29
N GLY A 258 9.78 -13.35 -2.10
CA GLY A 258 11.09 -13.11 -1.52
C GLY A 258 12.21 -13.61 -2.42
N PHE A 259 13.30 -14.11 -1.83
CA PHE A 259 14.44 -14.64 -2.58
C PHE A 259 14.22 -16.04 -3.19
N LYS A 260 12.96 -16.48 -3.33
CA LYS A 260 12.58 -17.70 -4.06
C LYS A 260 12.15 -17.39 -5.50
N ASP A 261 11.53 -16.24 -5.72
CA ASP A 261 11.07 -15.75 -7.02
C ASP A 261 11.97 -14.61 -7.51
N THR A 262 12.38 -14.63 -8.77
CA THR A 262 13.37 -13.68 -9.29
C THR A 262 12.85 -12.24 -9.33
N ALA A 263 11.57 -12.03 -9.65
CA ALA A 263 10.97 -10.70 -9.76
C ALA A 263 10.88 -10.04 -8.37
N THR A 264 10.34 -10.77 -7.39
CA THR A 264 10.25 -10.27 -6.00
C THR A 264 11.62 -10.13 -5.34
N ALA A 265 12.57 -11.03 -5.63
CA ALA A 265 13.95 -10.93 -5.15
C ALA A 265 14.64 -9.66 -5.65
N ARG A 266 14.41 -9.27 -6.91
CA ARG A 266 14.98 -8.03 -7.46
C ARG A 266 14.43 -6.81 -6.74
N MET A 267 13.12 -6.78 -6.47
CA MET A 267 12.47 -5.68 -5.75
C MET A 267 12.97 -5.52 -4.31
N LEU A 268 13.31 -6.63 -3.64
CA LEU A 268 13.92 -6.65 -2.31
C LEU A 268 15.45 -6.51 -2.31
N CYS A 269 16.08 -6.53 -3.48
CA CYS A 269 17.53 -6.37 -3.57
C CYS A 269 17.90 -4.95 -3.12
N PRO A 270 18.96 -4.77 -2.32
CA PRO A 270 19.48 -3.44 -2.07
C PRO A 270 19.92 -2.80 -3.38
N VAL A 271 19.59 -1.53 -3.61
CA VAL A 271 19.90 -0.85 -4.88
C VAL A 271 21.41 -0.83 -5.16
N SER A 272 22.23 -0.73 -4.10
CA SER A 272 23.70 -0.82 -4.17
C SER A 272 24.23 -2.15 -4.70
N SER A 273 23.42 -3.21 -4.62
CA SER A 273 23.77 -4.57 -5.05
C SER A 273 23.01 -4.99 -6.31
N LEU A 274 22.23 -4.09 -6.91
CA LEU A 274 21.38 -4.39 -8.06
C LEU A 274 22.19 -4.87 -9.27
N ALA A 275 23.33 -4.23 -9.56
CA ALA A 275 24.21 -4.65 -10.65
C ALA A 275 24.74 -6.09 -10.46
N VAL A 276 25.06 -6.47 -9.22
CA VAL A 276 25.51 -7.83 -8.87
C VAL A 276 24.36 -8.83 -8.97
N PHE A 277 23.15 -8.42 -8.56
CA PHE A 277 21.95 -9.23 -8.72
C PHE A 277 21.65 -9.47 -10.21
N ASP A 278 21.61 -8.42 -11.03
CA ASP A 278 21.27 -8.49 -12.45
C ASP A 278 22.33 -9.26 -13.27
N GLU A 279 23.56 -9.38 -12.76
CA GLU A 279 24.61 -10.23 -13.34
C GLU A 279 24.35 -11.73 -13.16
N ASN A 280 23.91 -12.16 -11.98
CA ASN A 280 23.57 -13.56 -11.75
C ASN A 280 22.50 -13.70 -10.65
N PRO A 281 21.21 -13.57 -11.01
CA PRO A 281 20.13 -13.59 -10.03
C PRO A 281 20.07 -14.89 -9.21
N GLU A 282 20.33 -16.04 -9.83
CA GLU A 282 20.29 -17.34 -9.15
C GLU A 282 21.41 -17.49 -8.12
N TYR A 283 22.63 -17.04 -8.46
CA TYR A 283 23.74 -17.02 -7.52
C TYR A 283 23.43 -16.11 -6.33
N PHE A 284 22.95 -14.89 -6.59
CA PHE A 284 22.63 -13.92 -5.55
C PHE A 284 21.53 -14.44 -4.60
N LYS A 285 20.40 -14.90 -5.16
CA LYS A 285 19.30 -15.50 -4.38
C LYS A 285 19.78 -16.66 -3.52
N ARG A 286 20.61 -17.56 -4.06
CA ARG A 286 21.19 -18.66 -3.28
C ARG A 286 22.01 -18.15 -2.09
N LYS A 287 22.89 -17.17 -2.31
CA LYS A 287 23.71 -16.60 -1.23
C LYS A 287 22.91 -15.91 -0.13
N VAL A 288 21.79 -15.29 -0.48
CA VAL A 288 20.86 -14.72 0.50
C VAL A 288 20.15 -15.84 1.29
N ARG A 289 19.65 -16.88 0.61
CA ARG A 289 18.96 -18.01 1.27
C ARG A 289 19.88 -18.83 2.18
N GLU A 290 21.16 -18.95 1.84
CA GLU A 290 22.20 -19.57 2.66
C GLU A 290 22.63 -18.69 3.85
N GLY A 291 22.17 -17.44 3.92
CA GLY A 291 22.54 -16.50 4.99
C GLY A 291 23.91 -15.87 4.82
N SER A 292 24.58 -16.07 3.69
CA SER A 292 25.87 -15.42 3.37
C SER A 292 25.71 -13.92 3.08
N HIS A 293 24.53 -13.52 2.57
CA HIS A 293 24.14 -12.12 2.41
C HIS A 293 22.93 -11.84 3.29
N ARG A 294 23.08 -10.92 4.24
CA ARG A 294 22.04 -10.52 5.19
C ARG A 294 21.72 -9.06 4.94
N PHE A 295 20.43 -8.72 4.99
CA PHE A 295 19.95 -7.37 4.77
C PHE A 295 19.20 -6.88 6.00
N THR A 296 19.48 -5.64 6.37
CA THR A 296 18.83 -4.92 7.47
C THR A 296 17.92 -3.85 6.90
N HIS A 297 17.24 -3.09 7.77
CA HIS A 297 16.44 -1.92 7.37
C HIS A 297 17.25 -0.85 6.61
N LYS A 298 18.57 -0.79 6.81
CA LYS A 298 19.47 0.18 6.16
C LYS A 298 19.77 -0.14 4.70
N ASN A 299 19.47 -1.37 4.27
CA ASN A 299 19.70 -1.79 2.90
C ASN A 299 18.49 -1.42 2.03
N LEU A 300 18.48 -0.18 1.52
CA LEU A 300 17.37 0.38 0.74
C LEU A 300 17.10 -0.44 -0.52
N CYS A 301 15.90 -0.99 -0.60
CA CYS A 301 15.48 -1.93 -1.62
C CYS A 301 15.11 -1.22 -2.95
N VAL A 302 15.24 -1.90 -4.08
CA VAL A 302 14.90 -1.36 -5.42
C VAL A 302 13.48 -0.80 -5.47
N PHE A 303 12.51 -1.44 -4.81
CA PHE A 303 11.10 -1.00 -4.86
C PHE A 303 10.86 0.43 -4.35
N LEU A 304 11.81 0.99 -3.58
CA LEU A 304 11.74 2.36 -3.07
C LEU A 304 12.07 3.41 -4.13
N TYR A 305 12.70 3.01 -5.24
CA TYR A 305 13.27 3.93 -6.21
C TYR A 305 12.42 4.03 -7.48
N GLY A 306 12.16 5.27 -7.90
CA GLY A 306 11.53 5.59 -9.18
C GLY A 306 12.54 5.63 -10.33
N ALA A 307 12.03 5.93 -11.53
CA ALA A 307 12.81 5.92 -12.77
C ALA A 307 13.99 6.92 -12.80
N GLU A 308 13.98 7.95 -11.95
CA GLU A 308 15.04 8.96 -11.89
C GLU A 308 16.29 8.53 -11.10
N TYR A 309 16.28 7.33 -10.51
CA TYR A 309 17.42 6.82 -9.76
C TYR A 309 18.70 6.72 -10.61
N THR A 310 19.80 7.23 -10.07
CA THR A 310 21.14 7.01 -10.63
C THR A 310 22.13 6.57 -9.54
N PRO A 311 23.08 5.67 -9.84
CA PRO A 311 24.09 5.25 -8.86
C PRO A 311 24.96 6.40 -8.32
N SER A 312 25.10 7.50 -9.07
CA SER A 312 25.84 8.69 -8.66
C SER A 312 25.06 9.61 -7.73
N GLU A 313 23.72 9.58 -7.78
CA GLU A 313 22.84 10.47 -7.01
C GLU A 313 21.75 9.61 -6.37
N VAL A 314 22.11 9.00 -5.23
CA VAL A 314 21.25 8.02 -4.54
C VAL A 314 19.92 8.60 -4.07
N ASP A 315 19.80 9.90 -3.86
CA ASP A 315 18.55 10.53 -3.42
C ASP A 315 17.53 10.70 -4.56
N LYS A 316 17.98 10.68 -5.82
CA LYS A 316 17.09 10.82 -6.97
C LYS A 316 16.19 9.59 -7.11
N GLY A 317 14.90 9.85 -7.26
CA GLY A 317 13.87 8.80 -7.28
C GLY A 317 13.67 8.07 -5.96
N PHE A 318 14.40 8.40 -4.88
CA PHE A 318 14.20 7.75 -3.58
C PHE A 318 12.79 8.06 -3.03
N LEU A 319 12.09 7.03 -2.57
CA LEU A 319 10.68 7.04 -2.15
C LEU A 319 9.68 7.50 -3.22
N GLN A 320 10.05 7.35 -4.49
CA GLN A 320 9.20 7.62 -5.66
C GLN A 320 9.02 6.37 -6.54
N GLY A 321 9.33 5.19 -6.02
CA GLY A 321 9.14 3.93 -6.73
C GLY A 321 7.68 3.60 -7.00
N ASP A 322 7.38 3.10 -8.21
CA ASP A 322 6.01 2.75 -8.61
C ASP A 322 5.39 1.63 -7.76
N PHE A 323 6.24 0.78 -7.18
CA PHE A 323 5.83 -0.27 -6.26
C PHE A 323 5.58 0.23 -4.82
N ILE A 324 5.63 1.54 -4.56
CA ILE A 324 5.21 2.10 -3.27
C ILE A 324 3.69 2.01 -3.07
N LEU A 325 2.91 1.48 -4.03
CA LEU A 325 1.49 1.05 -3.93
C LEU A 325 0.51 2.02 -3.23
N PHE A 326 0.90 3.29 -3.04
CA PHE A 326 0.14 4.26 -2.27
C PHE A 326 -1.22 4.50 -2.90
N ARG A 327 -1.26 4.69 -4.23
CA ARG A 327 -2.52 4.82 -4.99
C ARG A 327 -3.43 3.61 -4.80
N HIS A 328 -2.88 2.41 -4.86
CA HIS A 328 -3.69 1.20 -4.70
C HIS A 328 -4.38 1.19 -3.34
N LEU A 329 -3.62 1.50 -2.29
CA LEU A 329 -4.09 1.45 -0.92
C LEU A 329 -5.05 2.60 -0.61
N PHE A 330 -4.64 3.85 -0.84
CA PHE A 330 -5.38 5.03 -0.40
C PHE A 330 -6.46 5.47 -1.38
N MET A 331 -6.23 5.29 -2.68
CA MET A 331 -7.15 5.70 -3.75
C MET A 331 -8.00 4.53 -4.27
N GLY A 332 -7.65 3.29 -3.91
CA GLY A 332 -8.30 2.08 -4.37
C GLY A 332 -7.76 1.61 -5.73
N ARG A 333 -7.87 0.29 -5.98
CA ARG A 333 -7.37 -0.39 -7.20
C ARG A 333 -7.75 0.28 -8.53
N ARG A 334 -8.94 0.91 -8.62
CA ARG A 334 -9.42 1.50 -9.88
C ARG A 334 -8.74 2.82 -10.24
N ASN A 335 -8.23 3.53 -9.24
CA ASN A 335 -7.60 4.84 -9.42
C ASN A 335 -6.08 4.74 -9.62
N THR A 336 -5.55 3.53 -9.85
CA THR A 336 -4.13 3.31 -10.13
C THR A 336 -3.78 3.41 -11.62
N ARG A 337 -4.78 3.44 -12.51
CA ARG A 337 -4.61 3.70 -13.94
C ARG A 337 -5.17 5.09 -14.26
N ILE A 338 -4.30 5.98 -14.73
CA ILE A 338 -4.61 7.39 -15.06
C ILE A 338 -5.59 7.50 -16.25
N ASP A 339 -5.81 6.43 -17.02
CA ASP A 339 -6.46 6.51 -18.34
C ASP A 339 -7.97 6.22 -18.41
N MET A 340 -8.72 6.21 -17.30
CA MET A 340 -10.18 6.02 -17.39
C MET A 340 -10.93 7.18 -16.74
N ALA A 341 -11.06 8.26 -17.51
CA ALA A 341 -12.13 9.21 -17.32
C ALA A 341 -13.48 8.47 -17.40
N ASN A 342 -14.24 8.52 -16.30
CA ASN A 342 -15.65 8.14 -16.18
C ASN A 342 -16.03 6.73 -16.65
N GLU A 343 -16.42 5.86 -15.71
CA GLU A 343 -17.67 5.08 -15.77
C GLU A 343 -17.88 4.26 -14.49
N GLY A 344 -18.92 4.61 -13.71
CA GLY A 344 -19.49 3.77 -12.65
C GLY A 344 -19.13 4.16 -11.20
N ARG A 345 -20.00 4.95 -10.55
CA ARG A 345 -19.97 5.26 -9.09
C ARG A 345 -20.45 4.06 -8.24
N GLY A 346 -19.90 2.88 -8.47
CA GLY A 346 -20.26 1.64 -7.79
C GLY A 346 -19.03 0.97 -7.17
N GLY A 347 -18.59 1.45 -6.01
CA GLY A 347 -17.48 0.90 -5.23
C GLY A 347 -17.37 1.58 -3.87
N CYS A 348 -16.71 0.93 -2.91
CA CYS A 348 -16.38 1.57 -1.63
C CYS A 348 -15.57 2.85 -1.90
N LYS A 349 -15.85 3.91 -1.12
CA LYS A 349 -15.09 5.16 -1.21
C LYS A 349 -13.61 4.90 -0.93
N PRO A 350 -12.68 5.62 -1.59
CA PRO A 350 -11.26 5.54 -1.28
C PRO A 350 -10.96 5.85 0.18
N ILE A 351 -9.91 5.24 0.74
CA ILE A 351 -9.48 5.51 2.12
C ILE A 351 -9.15 6.99 2.32
N ALA A 352 -8.51 7.62 1.32
CA ALA A 352 -8.23 9.05 1.36
C ALA A 352 -9.51 9.90 1.47
N GLU A 353 -10.56 9.55 0.72
CA GLU A 353 -11.85 10.25 0.78
C GLU A 353 -12.57 10.00 2.11
N ILE A 354 -12.61 8.75 2.58
CA ILE A 354 -13.27 8.36 3.84
C ILE A 354 -12.66 9.13 5.02
N ASN A 355 -11.34 9.27 5.02
CA ASN A 355 -10.59 9.91 6.12
C ASN A 355 -10.30 11.39 5.85
N LYS A 356 -10.90 11.97 4.80
CA LYS A 356 -10.73 13.39 4.42
C LYS A 356 -9.26 13.82 4.34
N MET A 357 -8.41 12.94 3.82
CA MET A 357 -7.00 13.25 3.63
C MET A 357 -6.87 14.36 2.59
N ASP A 358 -6.20 15.44 2.98
CA ASP A 358 -5.87 16.58 2.13
C ASP A 358 -4.40 16.57 1.71
N ARG A 359 -3.54 15.83 2.42
CA ARG A 359 -2.11 15.71 2.10
C ARG A 359 -1.57 14.33 2.44
N VAL A 360 -0.51 13.94 1.74
CA VAL A 360 0.33 12.79 2.05
C VAL A 360 1.34 13.20 3.12
N THR A 361 1.53 12.36 4.14
CA THR A 361 2.56 12.55 5.18
C THR A 361 3.70 11.54 5.07
N PRO A 362 4.87 11.81 5.66
CA PRO A 362 5.96 10.84 5.78
C PRO A 362 5.50 9.49 6.37
N GLU A 363 4.65 9.53 7.40
CA GLU A 363 4.09 8.34 8.05
C GLU A 363 3.23 7.51 7.11
N ASN A 364 2.45 8.14 6.22
CA ASN A 364 1.66 7.42 5.24
C ASN A 364 2.58 6.67 4.26
N ILE A 365 3.62 7.33 3.74
CA ILE A 365 4.58 6.72 2.82
C ILE A 365 5.32 5.57 3.51
N ALA A 366 5.86 5.80 4.71
CA ALA A 366 6.55 4.79 5.50
C ALA A 366 5.65 3.57 5.76
N TYR A 367 4.38 3.79 6.10
CA TYR A 367 3.41 2.70 6.28
C TYR A 367 3.28 1.85 5.01
N VAL A 368 3.06 2.48 3.85
CA VAL A 368 2.91 1.71 2.61
C VAL A 368 4.21 1.00 2.23
N CYS A 369 5.37 1.61 2.44
CA CYS A 369 6.66 0.95 2.18
C CYS A 369 6.85 -0.31 3.03
N VAL A 370 6.47 -0.30 4.31
CA VAL A 370 6.53 -1.50 5.15
C VAL A 370 5.57 -2.57 4.62
N LEU A 371 4.35 -2.19 4.24
CA LEU A 371 3.38 -3.12 3.65
C LEU A 371 3.89 -3.70 2.32
N ALA A 372 4.41 -2.86 1.42
CA ALA A 372 4.97 -3.24 0.13
C ALA A 372 6.10 -4.25 0.31
N ARG A 373 7.03 -3.99 1.25
CA ARG A 373 8.08 -4.95 1.57
C ARG A 373 7.55 -6.25 2.13
N PHE A 374 6.56 -6.19 3.02
CA PHE A 374 5.92 -7.39 3.56
C PHE A 374 5.28 -8.23 2.44
N ILE A 375 4.57 -7.64 1.49
CA ILE A 375 3.96 -8.41 0.40
C ILE A 375 5.01 -9.00 -0.56
N LEU A 376 6.18 -8.39 -0.66
CA LEU A 376 7.30 -8.88 -1.46
C LEU A 376 8.09 -10.02 -0.79
N ASN A 377 8.13 -10.10 0.55
CA ASN A 377 8.89 -11.14 1.25
C ASN A 377 8.16 -12.51 1.27
N ASP A 378 8.72 -13.53 1.90
CA ASP A 378 8.12 -14.87 1.95
C ASP A 378 7.40 -15.22 3.28
N GLN A 379 7.23 -14.24 4.19
CA GLN A 379 6.50 -14.43 5.43
C GLN A 379 5.02 -14.73 5.15
N ARG A 380 4.50 -15.78 5.80
CA ARG A 380 3.09 -16.22 5.67
C ARG A 380 2.14 -15.24 6.34
N GLU A 381 2.52 -14.82 7.53
CA GLU A 381 1.75 -13.98 8.43
C GLU A 381 2.49 -12.68 8.69
N TRP A 382 1.73 -11.63 8.99
CA TRP A 382 2.28 -10.32 9.28
C TRP A 382 3.14 -10.35 10.54
N HIS A 383 4.43 -10.05 10.38
CA HIS A 383 5.36 -9.78 11.48
C HIS A 383 6.30 -8.65 11.10
N LEU A 384 6.73 -7.89 12.11
CA LEU A 384 7.75 -6.86 11.91
C LEU A 384 9.16 -7.41 11.86
N ASP A 385 9.36 -8.55 12.52
CA ASP A 385 10.62 -9.25 12.53
C ASP A 385 10.70 -10.19 11.32
N ASP A 386 11.40 -9.74 10.29
CA ASP A 386 11.75 -10.53 9.12
C ASP A 386 13.25 -10.84 9.15
N ARG A 387 13.61 -11.73 10.10
CA ARG A 387 15.00 -12.09 10.42
C ARG A 387 15.79 -10.85 10.85
N ASP A 388 16.78 -10.45 10.04
CA ASP A 388 17.63 -9.28 10.24
C ASP A 388 16.96 -7.96 9.90
N PHE A 389 15.85 -8.03 9.16
CA PHE A 389 15.08 -6.86 8.83
C PHE A 389 14.02 -6.61 9.90
N LYS A 390 14.03 -5.40 10.44
CA LYS A 390 13.08 -4.92 11.44
C LYS A 390 12.18 -3.87 10.79
N GLY A 391 10.90 -4.18 10.66
CA GLY A 391 9.93 -3.30 10.02
C GLY A 391 9.70 -2.00 10.77
N GLN A 392 9.87 -2.00 12.10
CA GLN A 392 9.88 -0.78 12.92
C GLN A 392 11.01 0.14 12.50
N ASP A 393 12.25 -0.35 12.57
CA ASP A 393 13.43 0.44 12.24
C ASP A 393 13.39 0.96 10.79
N PHE A 394 12.78 0.19 9.87
CA PHE A 394 12.58 0.63 8.50
C PHE A 394 11.56 1.75 8.37
N TYR A 395 10.46 1.68 9.12
CA TYR A 395 9.50 2.76 9.19
C TYR A 395 10.14 4.03 9.75
N ASP A 396 10.88 3.90 10.86
CA ASP A 396 11.56 5.02 11.50
C ASP A 396 12.64 5.60 10.59
N LEU A 397 13.40 4.76 9.87
CA LEU A 397 14.36 5.21 8.86
C LEU A 397 13.71 6.07 7.78
N ILE A 398 12.55 5.64 7.24
CA ILE A 398 11.84 6.41 6.22
C ILE A 398 11.35 7.73 6.81
N VAL A 399 10.66 7.72 7.95
CA VAL A 399 10.13 8.95 8.56
C VAL A 399 11.27 9.92 8.89
N ASN A 400 12.38 9.43 9.43
CA ASN A 400 13.53 10.27 9.76
C ASN A 400 14.23 10.81 8.52
N SER A 401 14.24 10.09 7.39
CA SER A 401 14.83 10.62 6.16
C SER A 401 14.16 11.92 5.67
N PHE A 402 12.86 12.09 5.90
CA PHE A 402 12.15 13.35 5.62
C PHE A 402 12.54 14.50 6.57
N LYS A 403 12.95 14.17 7.80
CA LYS A 403 13.37 15.14 8.81
C LYS A 403 14.83 15.55 8.64
N ASP A 404 15.67 14.58 8.29
CA ASP A 404 17.12 14.78 8.15
C ASP A 404 17.47 15.61 6.91
N ASN A 405 16.60 15.63 5.90
CA ASN A 405 16.75 16.44 4.69
C ASN A 405 15.41 17.07 4.29
N GLU A 406 15.11 18.24 4.85
CA GLU A 406 13.84 18.95 4.65
C GLU A 406 13.62 19.36 3.18
N ASP A 407 14.67 19.74 2.45
CA ASP A 407 14.57 20.15 1.04
C ASP A 407 14.13 18.99 0.14
N TRP A 408 14.79 17.84 0.28
CA TRP A 408 14.42 16.63 -0.45
C TRP A 408 13.07 16.10 0.03
N GLY A 409 12.82 16.12 1.35
CA GLY A 409 11.58 15.66 1.95
C GLY A 409 10.38 16.46 1.46
N GLY A 410 10.50 17.79 1.42
CA GLY A 410 9.48 18.69 0.90
C GLY A 410 9.18 18.45 -0.58
N LYS A 411 10.21 18.31 -1.42
CA LYS A 411 10.05 17.97 -2.85
C LYS A 411 9.35 16.63 -3.05
N THR A 412 9.73 15.62 -2.27
CA THR A 412 9.12 14.28 -2.33
C THR A 412 7.66 14.30 -1.89
N LEU A 413 7.31 15.04 -0.84
CA LEU A 413 5.92 15.22 -0.41
C LEU A 413 5.11 16.01 -1.44
N LYS A 414 5.66 17.08 -2.02
CA LYS A 414 5.02 17.84 -3.12
C LYS A 414 4.71 16.93 -4.30
N TRP A 415 5.68 16.10 -4.70
CA TRP A 415 5.48 15.09 -5.74
C TRP A 415 4.33 14.14 -5.39
N TRP A 416 4.31 13.54 -4.20
CA TRP A 416 3.22 12.65 -3.80
C TRP A 416 1.86 13.36 -3.74
N ASN A 417 1.78 14.57 -3.22
CA ASN A 417 0.54 15.35 -3.17
C ASN A 417 0.01 15.66 -4.58
N PHE A 418 0.89 15.99 -5.52
CA PHE A 418 0.53 16.12 -6.92
C PHE A 418 0.03 14.79 -7.51
N GLN A 419 0.76 13.69 -7.29
CA GLN A 419 0.41 12.37 -7.81
C GLN A 419 -0.93 11.83 -7.28
N ILE A 420 -1.30 12.17 -6.03
CA ILE A 420 -2.48 11.63 -5.35
C ILE A 420 -3.68 12.57 -5.43
N PHE A 421 -3.47 13.86 -5.19
CA PHE A 421 -4.54 14.85 -5.06
C PHE A 421 -4.57 15.87 -6.21
N GLY A 422 -3.59 15.85 -7.13
CA GLY A 422 -3.49 16.84 -8.20
C GLY A 422 -3.14 18.25 -7.71
N MET A 423 -2.57 18.36 -6.50
CA MET A 423 -2.18 19.65 -5.93
C MET A 423 -0.96 20.21 -6.64
N ILE A 424 -1.10 21.40 -7.21
CA ILE A 424 0.01 22.23 -7.71
C ILE A 424 0.14 23.37 -6.70
N ASP A 425 1.33 23.60 -6.15
CA ASP A 425 1.55 24.77 -5.29
C ASP A 425 1.48 26.04 -6.14
N ASP A 426 0.50 26.89 -5.89
CA ASP A 426 0.30 28.18 -6.60
C ASP A 426 1.45 29.20 -6.37
N LYS A 427 2.47 28.84 -5.58
CA LYS A 427 3.56 29.76 -5.18
C LYS A 427 4.74 29.86 -6.17
N GLU A 428 4.85 28.97 -7.15
CA GLU A 428 5.94 29.06 -8.15
C GLU A 428 5.54 29.86 -9.41
N ASN A 429 4.26 30.22 -9.56
CA ASN A 429 3.78 31.01 -10.72
C ASN A 429 3.74 32.53 -10.47
N SER A 430 4.01 33.00 -9.24
CA SER A 430 4.04 34.45 -8.97
C SER A 430 5.37 35.11 -9.35
N ASP A 431 6.46 34.34 -9.40
CA ASP A 431 7.81 34.91 -9.49
C ASP A 431 8.35 34.89 -10.94
N GLU A 432 7.73 34.13 -11.84
CA GLU A 432 8.05 34.14 -13.28
C GLU A 432 7.14 35.08 -14.11
N ALA A 433 6.07 35.62 -13.50
CA ALA A 433 5.16 36.53 -14.20
C ALA A 433 5.64 38.00 -14.25
N GLU A 434 6.72 38.36 -13.54
CA GLU A 434 7.27 39.72 -13.54
C GLU A 434 8.39 39.94 -14.57
N GLU A 435 9.08 38.91 -15.06
CA GLU A 435 10.14 39.07 -16.07
C GLU A 435 9.61 39.21 -17.51
N ASP A 436 8.41 38.72 -17.80
CA ASP A 436 7.78 38.85 -19.13
C ASP A 436 7.29 40.28 -19.44
N ASN A 437 7.27 41.18 -18.46
CA ASN A 437 6.85 42.57 -18.66
C ASN A 437 7.99 43.50 -19.11
N GLU A 438 9.26 43.15 -18.89
CA GLU A 438 10.39 43.96 -19.36
C GLU A 438 10.61 43.86 -20.88
N TRP A 439 10.36 42.69 -21.48
CA TRP A 439 10.48 42.54 -22.94
C TRP A 439 9.33 43.22 -23.71
N ALA A 440 8.13 43.25 -23.11
CA ALA A 440 6.98 43.98 -23.63
C ALA A 440 7.20 45.50 -23.62
N GLN A 441 7.79 46.04 -22.55
CA GLN A 441 8.13 47.47 -22.42
C GLN A 441 9.30 47.92 -23.32
N MET A 442 10.28 47.04 -23.57
CA MET A 442 11.37 47.32 -24.52
C MET A 442 10.91 47.32 -26.00
N SER A 443 9.85 46.59 -26.34
CA SER A 443 9.31 46.58 -27.71
C SER A 443 8.52 47.85 -28.07
N GLN A 444 7.85 48.48 -27.09
CA GLN A 444 7.12 49.74 -27.30
C GLN A 444 8.06 50.94 -27.44
N SER A 445 9.24 50.89 -26.81
CA SER A 445 10.24 51.96 -26.85
C SER A 445 11.05 52.00 -28.16
N ARG A 446 11.07 50.90 -28.94
CA ARG A 446 11.75 50.83 -30.24
C ARG A 446 10.86 51.15 -31.44
N GLY A 447 9.55 51.32 -31.22
CA GLY A 447 8.56 51.66 -32.26
C GLY A 447 8.32 53.16 -32.48
N GLN A 448 8.86 54.05 -31.64
CA GLN A 448 8.60 55.49 -31.70
C GLN A 448 9.73 56.35 -32.31
N CYS A 449 10.78 55.74 -32.88
CA CYS A 449 11.86 56.51 -33.54
C CYS A 449 11.87 56.40 -35.08
N CYS A 450 10.88 55.76 -35.70
CA CYS A 450 10.75 55.68 -37.15
C CYS A 450 9.29 55.74 -37.60
N ARG A 451 8.69 56.94 -37.57
CA ARG A 451 7.85 57.53 -38.63
C ARG A 451 7.27 58.88 -38.23
#